data_AF-A0A7Z9YVR8-F1
#
_entry.id   AF-A0A7Z9YVR8-F1
#
_cell.length_a   1.000
_cell.length_b   1.000
_cell.length_c   1.000
_cell.angle_alpha   90.00
_cell.angle_beta   90.00
_cell.angle_gamma   90.00
#
_symmetry.space_group_name_H-M   'P 1'
#
loop_
_entity.id
_entity.type
_entity.pdbx_description
1 polymer ?
#
loop_
_entity_poly.entity_id
_entity_poly.type
_entity_poly.pdbx_seq_one_letter_code
_entity_poly.pdbx_strand_id
1 'polypeptide(L)'
;MDTSSPDHVIGDGTPQSCTSAAVVAAVAIGGVITFNCGPSPVTIVMNETAKIFNNTGPEIVIDGGGKVTLSGNDARRILYMNTCDQDQVWTTSHCQNQDHPQLTVQNLTFVHGNSKAENVYDGGGAIWVRG
;
A
#
# COMPACT_ATOMS: atom_id res chain seq x y z
N MET A 1 6.68 7.14 -11.91
CA MET A 1 8.01 6.58 -11.64
C MET A 1 8.29 5.45 -12.61
N ASP A 2 9.55 5.19 -12.93
CA ASP A 2 9.95 3.99 -13.69
C ASP A 2 9.82 2.76 -12.78
N THR A 3 9.15 1.73 -13.29
CA THR A 3 8.88 0.47 -12.60
C THR A 3 9.34 -0.74 -13.41
N SER A 4 10.20 -0.53 -14.42
CA SER A 4 10.71 -1.58 -15.31
C SER A 4 11.62 -2.61 -14.61
N SER A 5 12.15 -2.28 -13.43
CA SER A 5 12.95 -3.17 -12.59
C SER A 5 12.38 -3.21 -11.16
N PRO A 6 11.29 -3.96 -10.91
CA PRO A 6 10.65 -4.01 -9.60
C PRO A 6 11.50 -4.78 -8.56
N ASP A 7 11.48 -4.31 -7.31
CA ASP A 7 12.01 -5.06 -6.17
C ASP A 7 11.09 -6.25 -5.84
N HIS A 8 9.78 -6.06 -6.00
CA HIS A 8 8.76 -7.04 -5.67
C HIS A 8 7.69 -7.14 -6.76
N VAL A 9 7.35 -8.39 -7.11
CA VAL A 9 6.26 -8.71 -8.03
C VAL A 9 5.23 -9.54 -7.28
N ILE A 10 4.02 -9.01 -7.15
CA ILE A 10 2.88 -9.73 -6.55
C ILE A 10 2.21 -10.57 -7.63
N GLY A 11 2.16 -11.88 -7.41
CA GLY A 11 1.51 -12.83 -8.31
C GLY A 11 2.45 -13.52 -9.30
N ASP A 12 1.93 -14.56 -9.95
CA ASP A 12 2.67 -15.48 -10.83
C ASP A 12 2.17 -15.50 -12.28
N GLY A 13 1.26 -14.59 -12.63
CA GLY A 13 0.57 -14.53 -13.92
C GLY A 13 -0.87 -15.03 -13.86
N THR A 14 -1.34 -15.47 -12.69
CA THR A 14 -2.74 -15.86 -12.48
C THR A 14 -3.48 -14.87 -11.58
N PRO A 15 -4.78 -14.62 -11.79
CA PRO A 15 -5.56 -13.75 -10.91
C PRO A 15 -5.56 -14.19 -9.44
N GLN A 16 -5.56 -15.50 -9.20
CA GLN A 16 -5.65 -16.10 -7.86
C GLN A 16 -4.38 -15.90 -7.03
N SER A 17 -3.23 -15.73 -7.68
CA SER A 17 -1.95 -15.48 -7.01
C SER A 17 -1.85 -14.09 -6.38
N CYS A 18 -2.65 -13.14 -6.85
CA CYS A 18 -2.70 -11.77 -6.33
C CYS A 18 -3.63 -11.67 -5.12
N THR A 19 -3.08 -12.00 -3.96
CA THR A 19 -3.84 -12.03 -2.70
C THR A 19 -3.64 -10.77 -1.86
N SER A 20 -4.61 -10.48 -0.99
CA SER A 20 -4.46 -9.42 0.03
C SER A 20 -3.22 -9.62 0.89
N ALA A 21 -2.87 -10.86 1.24
CA ALA A 21 -1.72 -11.14 2.08
C ALA A 21 -0.40 -10.80 1.37
N ALA A 22 -0.31 -11.10 0.06
CA ALA A 22 0.85 -10.74 -0.74
C ALA A 22 1.00 -9.21 -0.87
N VAL A 23 -0.12 -8.49 -1.02
CA VAL A 23 -0.11 -7.01 -1.02
C VAL A 23 0.41 -6.47 0.31
N VAL A 24 -0.15 -6.93 1.44
CA VAL A 24 0.27 -6.48 2.77
C VAL A 24 1.75 -6.75 3.02
N ALA A 25 2.21 -7.96 2.68
CA ALA A 25 3.61 -8.34 2.86
C ALA A 25 4.56 -7.49 2.01
N ALA A 26 4.24 -7.25 0.74
CA ALA A 26 5.07 -6.44 -0.15
C ALA A 26 5.10 -4.95 0.28
N VAL A 27 3.96 -4.39 0.69
CA VAL A 27 3.91 -2.99 1.17
C VAL A 27 4.70 -2.80 2.45
N ALA A 28 4.68 -3.79 3.36
CA ALA A 28 5.45 -3.71 4.60
C ALA A 28 6.96 -3.67 4.38
N ILE A 29 7.47 -4.31 3.31
CA ILE A 29 8.91 -4.34 2.98
C ILE A 29 9.38 -3.16 2.11
N GLY A 30 8.47 -2.38 1.52
CA GLY A 30 8.80 -1.18 0.74
C GLY A 30 9.31 -1.45 -0.68
N GLY A 31 10.03 -0.48 -1.26
CA GLY A 31 10.58 -0.58 -2.62
C GLY A 31 9.57 -0.39 -3.76
N VAL A 32 9.97 -0.81 -4.96
CA VAL A 32 9.15 -0.79 -6.18
C VAL A 32 8.35 -2.09 -6.29
N ILE A 33 7.03 -1.97 -6.14
CA ILE A 33 6.08 -3.07 -6.10
C ILE A 33 5.22 -3.04 -7.36
N THR A 34 5.19 -4.15 -8.08
CA THR A 34 4.37 -4.37 -9.28
C THR A 34 3.51 -5.61 -9.15
N PHE A 35 2.60 -5.81 -10.10
CA PHE A 35 1.65 -6.92 -10.09
C PHE A 35 1.72 -7.74 -11.38
N ASN A 36 1.77 -9.06 -11.22
CA ASN A 36 1.61 -10.05 -12.28
C ASN A 36 0.38 -10.92 -11.99
N CYS A 37 -0.82 -10.33 -12.08
CA CYS A 37 -2.09 -11.02 -11.82
C CYS A 37 -2.71 -11.65 -13.07
N GLY A 38 -1.96 -11.72 -14.17
CA GLY A 38 -2.46 -12.14 -15.47
C GLY A 38 -2.93 -11.00 -16.38
N PRO A 39 -3.47 -11.34 -17.56
CA PRO A 39 -3.69 -10.36 -18.63
C PRO A 39 -4.91 -9.46 -18.40
N SER A 40 -5.93 -9.94 -17.67
CA SER A 40 -7.19 -9.24 -17.43
C SER A 40 -7.16 -8.39 -16.15
N PRO A 41 -7.99 -7.33 -16.03
CA PRO A 41 -8.14 -6.59 -14.79
C PRO A 41 -8.60 -7.49 -13.63
N VAL A 42 -8.08 -7.22 -12.43
CA VAL A 42 -8.40 -7.95 -11.21
C VAL A 42 -8.79 -7.00 -10.08
N THR A 43 -9.71 -7.45 -9.23
CA THR A 43 -10.01 -6.78 -7.95
C THR A 43 -9.48 -7.64 -6.81
N ILE A 44 -8.55 -7.08 -6.04
CA ILE A 44 -8.02 -7.69 -4.83
C ILE A 44 -8.80 -7.13 -3.66
N VAL A 45 -9.61 -7.97 -3.02
CA VAL A 45 -10.34 -7.62 -1.80
C VAL A 45 -9.36 -7.67 -0.62
N MET A 46 -9.20 -6.54 0.06
CA MET A 46 -8.27 -6.39 1.16
C MET A 46 -8.89 -6.93 2.45
N ASN A 47 -8.21 -7.91 3.04
CA ASN A 47 -8.56 -8.51 4.33
C ASN A 47 -7.81 -7.88 5.51
N GLU A 48 -6.89 -6.96 5.22
CA GLU A 48 -6.11 -6.19 6.17
C GLU A 48 -5.65 -4.88 5.51
N THR A 49 -5.48 -3.83 6.31
CA THR A 49 -4.88 -2.56 5.86
C THR A 49 -3.39 -2.78 5.57
N ALA A 50 -2.93 -2.49 4.36
CA ALA A 50 -1.51 -2.57 4.04
C ALA A 50 -0.77 -1.34 4.60
N LYS A 51 0.17 -1.58 5.52
CA LYS A 51 0.89 -0.53 6.25
C LYS A 51 2.32 -0.42 5.76
N ILE A 52 2.76 0.82 5.56
CA ILE A 52 4.12 1.16 5.18
C ILE A 52 4.94 1.35 6.45
N PHE A 53 6.06 0.64 6.54
CA PHE A 53 7.05 0.90 7.59
C PHE A 53 7.96 2.06 7.20
N ASN A 54 8.24 2.93 8.16
CA ASN A 54 8.94 4.19 7.87
C ASN A 54 10.43 3.99 7.59
N ASN A 55 10.97 2.81 7.88
CA ASN A 55 12.37 2.44 7.65
C ASN A 55 12.60 1.63 6.35
N THR A 56 11.59 1.52 5.47
CA THR A 56 11.69 0.78 4.20
C THR A 56 11.73 1.68 2.95
N GLY A 57 11.92 3.00 3.17
CA GLY A 57 12.16 3.99 2.11
C GLY A 57 13.61 4.03 1.60
N PRO A 58 13.99 5.05 0.81
CA PRO A 58 13.34 6.37 0.77
C PRO A 58 12.11 6.46 -0.13
N GLU A 59 12.06 5.69 -1.21
CA GLU A 59 10.95 5.69 -2.18
C GLU A 59 10.21 4.36 -2.14
N ILE A 60 8.88 4.42 -2.09
CA ILE A 60 8.00 3.26 -2.17
C ILE A 60 7.04 3.51 -3.31
N VAL A 61 7.05 2.63 -4.31
CA VAL A 61 6.21 2.75 -5.50
C VAL A 61 5.29 1.55 -5.57
N ILE A 62 3.99 1.77 -5.64
CA ILE A 62 3.01 0.72 -5.90
C ILE A 62 2.39 0.98 -7.27
N ASP A 63 2.65 0.09 -8.22
CA ASP A 63 2.21 0.21 -9.61
C ASP A 63 1.32 -0.96 -10.02
N GLY A 64 0.03 -0.68 -10.20
CA GLY A 64 -0.98 -1.67 -10.57
C GLY A 64 -1.03 -2.02 -12.06
N GLY A 65 -0.18 -1.42 -12.89
CA GLY A 65 -0.13 -1.67 -14.34
C GLY A 65 -1.44 -1.40 -15.08
N GLY A 66 -2.36 -0.63 -14.48
CA GLY A 66 -3.67 -0.29 -15.03
C GLY A 66 -4.70 -1.42 -14.95
N LYS A 67 -4.36 -2.52 -14.26
CA LYS A 67 -5.19 -3.73 -14.19
C LYS A 67 -5.63 -4.06 -12.77
N VAL A 68 -4.99 -3.48 -11.76
CA VAL A 68 -5.26 -3.81 -10.37
C VAL A 68 -6.19 -2.81 -9.73
N THR A 69 -7.25 -3.34 -9.12
CA THR A 69 -8.12 -2.63 -8.19
C THR A 69 -7.91 -3.19 -6.79
N LEU A 70 -7.61 -2.34 -5.82
CA LEU A 70 -7.61 -2.71 -4.41
C LEU A 70 -8.94 -2.29 -3.79
N SER A 71 -9.63 -3.23 -3.15
CA SER A 71 -10.93 -2.97 -2.52
C SER A 71 -10.83 -3.05 -1.00
N GLY A 72 -11.26 -2.00 -0.29
CA GLY A 72 -11.37 -2.00 1.18
C GLY A 72 -12.59 -2.76 1.72
N ASN A 73 -13.39 -3.35 0.82
CA ASN A 73 -14.59 -4.13 1.14
C ASN A 73 -15.61 -3.39 2.05
N ASP A 74 -15.69 -2.06 1.91
CA ASP A 74 -16.51 -1.15 2.72
C ASP A 74 -16.26 -1.26 4.23
N ALA A 75 -15.13 -1.84 4.63
CA ALA A 75 -14.85 -2.20 6.01
C ALA A 75 -13.58 -1.55 6.57
N ARG A 76 -12.61 -1.21 5.70
CA ARG A 76 -11.28 -0.76 6.15
C ARG A 76 -10.62 0.23 5.21
N ARG A 77 -9.58 0.85 5.75
CA ARG A 77 -8.54 1.57 5.01
C ARG A 77 -7.70 0.61 4.17
N ILE A 78 -7.30 1.02 2.97
CA ILE A 78 -6.50 0.16 2.08
C ILE A 78 -5.01 0.34 2.34
N LEU A 79 -4.51 1.58 2.27
CA LEU A 79 -3.11 1.92 2.53
C LEU A 79 -2.96 2.85 3.73
N TYR A 80 -1.91 2.64 4.52
CA TYR A 80 -1.59 3.47 5.68
C TYR A 80 -0.10 3.80 5.74
N MET A 81 0.22 5.09 5.86
CA MET A 81 1.56 5.60 6.13
C MET A 81 1.49 6.65 7.24
N ASN A 82 2.29 6.49 8.28
CA ASN A 82 2.36 7.47 9.37
C ASN A 82 3.75 7.50 10.00
N THR A 83 4.53 8.55 9.71
CA THR A 83 5.90 8.68 10.29
C THR A 83 5.85 8.88 11.81
N CYS A 84 4.71 9.34 12.34
CA CYS A 84 4.49 9.54 13.77
C CYS A 84 3.93 8.31 14.50
N ASP A 85 3.65 7.20 13.81
CA ASP A 85 3.24 5.96 14.43
C ASP A 85 4.47 5.12 14.81
N GLN A 86 4.62 4.83 16.10
CA GLN A 86 5.72 4.01 16.63
C GLN A 86 5.67 2.57 16.12
N ASP A 87 4.47 2.05 15.87
CA ASP A 87 4.28 0.70 15.35
C ASP A 87 4.78 0.58 13.90
N GLN A 88 4.93 1.72 13.20
CA GLN A 88 5.54 1.77 11.87
C GLN A 88 7.04 2.11 11.90
N VAL A 89 7.66 2.05 13.09
CA VAL A 89 9.07 2.38 13.35
C VAL A 89 9.34 3.89 13.23
N TRP A 90 9.92 4.51 14.26
CA TRP A 90 10.44 5.86 14.15
C TRP A 90 11.87 5.84 13.60
N THR A 91 12.15 6.65 12.58
CA THR A 91 13.52 6.81 12.05
C THR A 91 14.17 8.12 12.49
N THR A 92 13.42 9.02 13.12
CA THR A 92 13.89 10.32 13.63
C THR A 92 13.35 10.59 15.04
N SER A 93 13.95 11.54 15.76
CA SER A 93 13.46 11.97 17.07
C SER A 93 12.20 12.85 17.01
N HIS A 94 11.92 13.44 15.85
CA HIS A 94 10.74 14.27 15.57
C HIS A 94 10.14 13.83 14.25
N CYS A 95 9.11 12.99 14.31
CA CYS A 95 8.44 12.42 13.13
C CYS A 95 7.93 13.47 12.14
N GLN A 96 7.67 14.71 12.59
CA GLN A 96 7.16 15.81 11.77
C GLN A 96 8.19 16.35 10.75
N ASN A 97 9.47 16.04 10.95
CA ASN A 97 10.56 16.56 10.13
C ASN A 97 11.14 15.48 9.20
N GLN A 98 10.46 14.34 9.10
CA GLN A 98 10.91 13.20 8.32
C GLN A 98 10.52 13.38 6.85
N ASP A 99 11.49 13.39 5.95
CA ASP A 99 11.29 13.60 4.51
C ASP A 99 10.99 12.31 3.73
N HIS A 100 11.03 11.15 4.40
CA HIS A 100 10.80 9.80 3.86
C HIS A 100 10.02 8.91 4.86
N PRO A 101 9.42 7.78 4.46
CA PRO A 101 9.30 7.29 3.09
C PRO A 101 8.35 8.14 2.25
N GLN A 102 8.64 8.21 0.95
CA GLN A 102 7.76 8.82 -0.04
C GLN A 102 6.97 7.73 -0.75
N LEU A 103 5.65 7.78 -0.62
CA LEU A 103 4.74 6.85 -1.28
C LEU A 103 4.29 7.41 -2.63
N THR A 104 4.63 6.70 -3.71
CA THR A 104 4.01 6.86 -5.02
C THR A 104 3.03 5.74 -5.29
N VAL A 105 1.83 6.10 -5.71
CA VAL A 105 0.82 5.15 -6.16
C VAL A 105 0.45 5.48 -7.60
N GLN A 106 0.57 4.51 -8.50
CA GLN A 106 0.31 4.72 -9.93
C GLN A 106 -0.43 3.54 -10.55
N ASN A 107 -1.19 3.84 -11.61
CA ASN A 107 -1.94 2.86 -12.41
C ASN A 107 -2.76 1.86 -11.55
N LEU A 108 -3.29 2.33 -10.43
CA LEU A 108 -4.08 1.59 -9.46
C LEU A 108 -5.46 2.22 -9.33
N THR A 109 -6.46 1.36 -9.11
CA THR A 109 -7.79 1.79 -8.71
C THR A 109 -8.03 1.43 -7.24
N PHE A 110 -8.61 2.34 -6.47
CA PHE A 110 -9.06 2.08 -5.10
C PHE A 110 -10.59 2.16 -5.05
N VAL A 111 -11.23 1.16 -4.46
CA VAL A 111 -12.70 1.13 -4.29
C VAL A 111 -13.09 0.69 -2.90
N HIS A 112 -14.27 1.10 -2.43
CA HIS A 112 -14.87 0.63 -1.18
C HIS A 112 -13.94 0.75 0.03
N GLY A 113 -13.10 1.79 0.08
CA GLY A 113 -12.29 2.12 1.24
C GLY A 113 -13.13 2.81 2.31
N ASN A 114 -13.09 2.32 3.55
CA ASN A 114 -13.93 2.83 4.64
C ASN A 114 -13.16 2.86 5.96
N SER A 115 -12.98 4.04 6.54
CA SER A 115 -12.29 4.23 7.83
C SER A 115 -13.22 4.40 9.03
N LYS A 116 -14.55 4.21 8.89
CA LYS A 116 -15.51 4.47 9.98
C LYS A 116 -15.30 3.63 11.25
N ALA A 117 -14.60 2.49 11.13
CA ALA A 117 -14.26 1.63 12.26
C ALA A 117 -12.88 1.96 12.88
N GLU A 118 -12.13 2.92 12.32
CA GLU A 118 -10.83 3.36 12.82
C GLU A 118 -11.02 4.35 13.98
N ASN A 119 -10.50 4.01 15.16
CA ASN A 119 -10.74 4.79 16.39
C ASN A 119 -9.57 5.69 16.79
N VAL A 120 -8.41 5.56 16.14
CA VAL A 120 -7.18 6.29 16.49
C VAL A 120 -6.97 7.49 15.56
N TYR A 121 -7.10 7.26 14.26
CA TYR A 121 -6.91 8.27 13.22
C TYR A 121 -8.12 8.26 12.28
N ASP A 122 -8.99 9.25 12.42
CA ASP A 122 -10.18 9.43 11.58
C ASP A 122 -9.81 9.98 10.20
N GLY A 123 -10.53 9.53 9.17
CA GLY A 123 -10.31 9.89 7.77
C GLY A 123 -9.44 8.91 6.99
N GLY A 124 -9.28 9.19 5.70
CA GLY A 124 -8.48 8.38 4.77
C GLY A 124 -9.05 6.99 4.54
N GLY A 125 -10.20 6.92 3.85
CA GLY A 125 -10.89 5.65 3.57
C GLY A 125 -10.12 4.74 2.60
N ALA A 126 -9.56 5.29 1.51
CA ALA A 126 -8.67 4.52 0.64
C ALA A 126 -7.23 4.55 1.17
N ILE A 127 -6.69 5.75 1.37
CA ILE A 127 -5.31 5.98 1.78
C ILE A 127 -5.31 6.96 2.96
N TRP A 128 -4.55 6.65 3.99
CA TRP A 128 -4.18 7.59 5.05
C TRP A 128 -2.69 7.86 5.01
N VAL A 129 -2.32 9.14 5.01
CA VAL A 129 -0.94 9.60 5.11
C VAL A 129 -0.84 10.69 6.17
N ARG A 130 0.13 10.55 7.07
CA ARG A 130 0.51 11.58 8.03
C ARG A 130 2.02 11.57 8.20
N GLY A 131 2.63 12.75 8.26
CA GLY A 131 4.03 12.92 8.57
C GLY A 131 4.39 14.39 8.59
#